data_AF-A0A0P8YHS4-F1
#
_entry.id   AF-A0A0P8YHS4-F1
#
_cell.length_a   1.000
_cell.length_b   1.000
_cell.length_c   1.000
_cell.angle_alpha   90.00
_cell.angle_beta   90.00
_cell.angle_gamma   90.00
#
_symmetry.space_group_name_H-M   'P 1'
#
loop_
_entity.id
_entity.type
_entity.pdbx_description
1 polymer ?
#
loop_
_entity_poly.entity_id
_entity_poly.type
_entity_poly.pdbx_seq_one_letter_code
_entity_poly.pdbx_strand_id
1 'polypeptide(L)'
;MSGFRSLGEQEEVEFECQRTPRGLEATRVSGRQGESCHGSTYRPRINRRTRRMRCYNCGEFANHIASECSLGPQPKRCHRCRSEDHLHADCPHRHVTSTSDGSISTGSQSKSEAT
;
A
#
# COMPACT_ATOMS: atom_id res chain seq x y z
N MET A 1 9.58 11.35 12.70
CA MET A 1 11.02 10.99 12.76
C MET A 1 11.74 11.82 11.72
N SER A 2 12.36 12.93 12.12
CA SER A 2 13.21 13.75 11.27
C SER A 2 14.63 13.17 11.29
N GLY A 3 15.07 12.61 10.16
CA GLY A 3 16.39 11.99 10.05
C GLY A 3 16.62 11.37 8.67
N PHE A 4 17.89 11.15 8.33
CA PHE A 4 18.30 10.45 7.12
C PHE A 4 17.87 8.97 7.20
N ARG A 5 17.35 8.42 6.10
CA ARG A 5 16.86 7.02 6.03
C ARG A 5 17.83 6.09 5.31
N SER A 6 18.62 6.65 4.42
CA SER A 6 19.68 5.97 3.66
C SER A 6 20.65 7.04 3.14
N LEU A 7 21.84 6.60 2.73
CA LEU A 7 22.83 7.41 2.04
C LEU A 7 23.09 6.79 0.67
N GLY A 8 23.25 7.64 -0.35
CA GLY A 8 23.68 7.26 -1.69
C GLY A 8 25.16 6.91 -1.76
N GLU A 9 25.55 6.20 -2.82
CA GLU A 9 26.96 6.02 -3.12
C GLU A 9 27.59 7.37 -3.48
N GLN A 10 28.74 7.68 -2.85
CA GLN A 10 29.42 8.98 -2.96
C GLN A 10 28.54 10.20 -2.59
N GLU A 11 27.49 10.02 -1.79
CA GLU A 11 26.73 11.14 -1.25
C GLU A 11 27.56 11.87 -0.19
N GLU A 12 27.81 13.16 -0.39
CA GLU A 12 28.51 13.98 0.58
C GLU A 12 27.59 14.40 1.72
N VAL A 13 28.03 14.12 2.94
CA VAL A 13 27.28 14.40 4.16
C VAL A 13 28.15 15.03 5.24
N GLU A 14 27.51 15.83 6.07
CA GLU A 14 28.04 16.32 7.34
C GLU A 14 27.49 15.44 8.46
N PHE A 15 28.36 15.05 9.39
CA PHE A 15 27.95 14.20 10.50
C PHE A 15 28.70 14.50 11.79
N GLU A 16 28.04 14.24 12.91
CA GLU A 16 28.61 14.32 14.25
C GLU A 16 29.02 12.92 14.72
N CYS A 17 30.28 12.75 15.11
CA CYS A 17 30.84 11.50 15.61
C CYS A 17 30.92 11.46 17.13
N GLN A 18 30.47 10.35 17.73
CA GLN A 18 30.68 10.04 19.14
C GLN A 18 31.43 8.72 19.30
N ARG A 19 32.36 8.66 20.26
CA ARG A 19 33.08 7.42 20.60
C ARG A 19 32.19 6.57 21.51
N THR A 20 31.75 5.43 21.01
CA THR A 20 31.05 4.41 21.79
C THR A 20 31.96 3.20 21.99
N PRO A 21 31.63 2.28 22.92
CA PRO A 21 32.39 1.04 23.12
C PRO A 21 32.48 0.16 21.86
N ARG A 22 31.59 0.37 20.88
CA ARG A 22 31.57 -0.33 19.59
C ARG A 22 32.38 0.37 18.49
N GLY A 23 32.89 1.57 18.74
CA GLY A 23 33.66 2.36 17.78
C GLY A 23 33.14 3.78 17.63
N LEU A 24 33.45 4.40 16.48
CA LEU A 24 32.91 5.71 16.13
C LEU A 24 31.50 5.55 15.59
N GLU A 25 30.54 6.23 16.20
CA GLU A 25 29.14 6.23 15.79
C GLU A 25 28.73 7.63 15.35
N ALA A 26 28.06 7.72 14.20
CA ALA A 26 27.53 8.97 13.69
C ALA A 26 26.12 9.20 14.26
N THR A 27 25.96 10.20 15.14
CA THR A 27 24.70 10.43 15.87
C THR A 27 23.74 11.35 15.10
N ARG A 28 24.29 12.27 14.30
CA ARG A 28 23.53 13.17 13.43
C ARG A 28 24.20 13.18 12.06
N VAL A 29 23.43 12.96 11.00
CA VAL A 29 23.90 13.00 9.61
C VAL A 29 22.95 13.86 8.80
N SER A 30 23.51 14.80 8.04
CA SER A 30 22.81 15.75 7.17
C SER A 30 23.59 15.93 5.86
N GLY A 31 22.96 16.48 4.83
CA GLY A 31 23.64 16.90 3.61
C GLY A 31 24.55 18.10 3.82
N ARG A 32 25.25 18.52 2.76
CA ARG A 32 26.10 19.71 2.76
C ARG A 32 25.31 20.93 3.26
N GLN A 33 25.85 21.65 4.25
CA GLN A 33 25.21 22.78 4.93
C GLN A 33 23.88 22.48 5.64
N GLY A 34 23.64 21.22 6.04
CA GLY A 34 22.45 20.84 6.79
C GLY A 34 21.21 20.55 5.93
N GLU A 35 21.36 20.39 4.62
CA GLU A 35 20.29 19.94 3.73
C GLU A 35 19.84 18.48 4.02
N SER A 36 18.73 18.07 3.42
CA SER A 36 18.24 16.69 3.55
C SER A 36 19.09 15.73 2.71
N CYS A 37 19.44 14.57 3.28
CA CYS A 37 20.10 13.51 2.52
C CYS A 37 19.20 13.00 1.39
N HIS A 38 19.80 12.84 0.21
CA HIS A 38 19.17 12.33 -0.99
C HIS A 38 18.84 10.83 -0.86
N GLY A 39 19.76 10.09 -0.26
CA GLY A 39 19.62 8.66 0.02
C GLY A 39 19.86 7.76 -1.20
N SER A 40 19.87 6.46 -0.95
CA SER A 40 20.22 5.48 -1.97
C SER A 40 19.16 5.36 -3.07
N THR A 41 19.61 5.48 -4.32
CA THR A 41 18.83 5.07 -5.51
C THR A 41 18.73 3.54 -5.62
N TYR A 42 19.54 2.81 -4.85
CA TYR A 42 19.53 1.35 -4.81
C TYR A 42 18.21 0.84 -4.24
N ARG A 43 17.28 0.57 -5.16
CA ARG A 43 16.14 -0.29 -4.89
C ARG A 43 16.61 -1.71 -5.19
N PRO A 44 16.80 -2.58 -4.18
CA PRO A 44 17.06 -3.98 -4.46
C PRO A 44 15.98 -4.43 -5.43
N ARG A 45 16.39 -5.08 -6.52
CA ARG A 45 15.47 -5.78 -7.40
C ARG A 45 14.86 -6.89 -6.54
N ILE A 46 13.82 -6.54 -5.78
CA ILE A 46 12.88 -7.53 -5.27
C ILE A 46 12.45 -8.20 -6.55
N ASN A 47 12.95 -9.42 -6.75
CA ASN A 47 12.47 -10.32 -7.77
C ASN A 47 11.04 -10.61 -7.33
N ARG A 48 10.15 -9.64 -7.59
CA ARG A 48 8.72 -9.78 -7.47
C ARG A 48 8.44 -10.78 -8.57
N ARG A 49 8.58 -12.08 -8.23
CA ARG A 49 7.98 -13.18 -8.99
C ARG A 49 6.66 -12.61 -9.41
N THR A 50 6.46 -12.44 -10.71
CA THR A 50 5.28 -11.81 -11.30
C THR A 50 4.08 -12.34 -10.55
N ARG A 51 3.60 -11.56 -9.57
CA ARG A 51 2.60 -12.06 -8.64
C ARG A 51 1.39 -12.15 -9.53
N ARG A 52 0.90 -13.37 -9.77
CA ARG A 52 -0.30 -13.59 -10.57
C ARG A 52 -1.37 -12.68 -9.99
N MET A 53 -1.73 -11.66 -10.75
CA MET A 53 -2.69 -10.66 -10.34
C MET A 53 -4.04 -11.04 -10.93
N ARG A 54 -5.11 -10.69 -10.23
CA ARG A 54 -6.44 -10.95 -10.74
C ARG A 54 -6.74 -9.96 -11.85
N CYS A 55 -7.01 -10.44 -13.06
CA CYS A 55 -7.52 -9.61 -14.14
C CYS A 55 -8.96 -9.18 -13.83
N TYR A 56 -9.26 -7.89 -13.92
CA TYR A 56 -10.59 -7.36 -13.61
C TYR A 56 -11.62 -7.58 -14.73
N ASN A 57 -11.18 -7.99 -15.93
CA ASN A 57 -12.05 -8.32 -17.05
C ASN A 57 -12.50 -9.79 -17.00
N CYS A 58 -11.56 -10.75 -16.94
CA CYS A 58 -11.88 -12.18 -16.92
C CYS A 58 -12.02 -12.80 -15.52
N GLY A 59 -11.55 -12.11 -14.47
CA GLY A 59 -11.63 -12.58 -13.09
C GLY A 59 -10.59 -13.63 -12.68
N GLU A 60 -9.72 -14.06 -13.59
CA GLU A 60 -8.67 -15.06 -13.36
C GLU A 60 -7.36 -14.46 -12.84
N PHE A 61 -6.58 -15.28 -12.14
CA PHE A 61 -5.22 -14.93 -11.71
C PHE A 61 -4.24 -15.16 -12.87
N ALA A 62 -3.92 -14.08 -13.57
CA ALA A 62 -3.10 -14.10 -14.77
C ALA A 62 -1.88 -13.17 -14.63
N ASN A 63 -1.03 -13.18 -15.66
CA ASN A 63 0.08 -12.25 -15.81
C ASN A 63 -0.31 -11.01 -16.64
N HIS A 64 -1.60 -10.80 -16.91
CA HIS A 64 -2.14 -9.66 -17.67
C HIS A 64 -3.13 -8.85 -16.84
N ILE A 65 -3.32 -7.59 -17.22
CA ILE A 65 -4.35 -6.69 -16.68
C ILE A 65 -5.57 -6.59 -17.59
N ALA A 66 -6.65 -5.95 -17.13
CA ALA A 66 -7.90 -5.86 -17.89
C ALA A 66 -7.72 -5.23 -19.29
N SER A 67 -6.78 -4.31 -19.45
CA SER A 67 -6.46 -3.70 -20.75
C SER A 67 -5.71 -4.62 -21.71
N GLU A 68 -5.07 -5.67 -21.19
CA GLU A 68 -4.29 -6.66 -21.94
C GLU A 68 -5.00 -8.03 -21.97
N CYS A 69 -6.27 -8.07 -21.57
CA CYS A 69 -7.05 -9.29 -21.56
C CYS A 69 -7.41 -9.69 -23.01
N SER A 70 -7.20 -10.96 -23.35
CA SER A 70 -7.56 -11.50 -24.67
C SER A 70 -9.07 -11.59 -24.89
N LEU A 71 -9.85 -11.64 -23.82
CA LEU A 71 -11.30 -11.48 -23.89
C LEU A 71 -11.60 -10.01 -24.13
N GLY A 72 -12.52 -9.72 -25.06
CA GLY A 72 -13.03 -8.36 -25.27
C GLY A 72 -13.64 -7.77 -23.99
N PRO A 73 -13.98 -6.47 -23.98
CA PRO A 73 -14.53 -5.80 -22.80
C PRO A 73 -15.78 -6.52 -22.27
N GLN A 74 -15.68 -7.12 -21.08
CA GLN A 74 -16.79 -7.77 -20.40
C GLN A 74 -17.52 -6.76 -19.51
N PRO A 75 -18.82 -6.99 -19.22
CA PRO A 75 -19.54 -6.18 -18.24
C PRO A 75 -18.84 -6.26 -16.88
N LYS A 76 -18.89 -5.17 -16.12
CA LYS A 76 -18.32 -5.14 -14.76
C LYS A 76 -19.15 -6.06 -13.86
N ARG A 77 -18.50 -7.03 -13.23
CA ARG A 77 -19.12 -7.99 -12.32
C ARG A 77 -18.50 -7.88 -10.94
N CYS A 78 -19.23 -8.30 -9.92
CA CYS A 78 -18.70 -8.40 -8.57
C CYS A 78 -17.45 -9.30 -8.53
N HIS A 79 -16.32 -8.75 -8.09
CA HIS A 79 -15.06 -9.51 -7.96
C HIS A 79 -15.07 -10.60 -6.87
N ARG A 80 -16.15 -10.69 -6.06
CA ARG A 80 -16.32 -11.72 -5.02
C ARG A 80 -17.21 -12.88 -5.48
N CYS A 81 -18.44 -12.60 -5.89
CA CYS A 81 -19.44 -13.62 -6.24
C CYS A 81 -19.75 -13.73 -7.74
N ARG A 82 -19.17 -12.86 -8.59
CA ARG A 82 -19.34 -12.85 -10.06
C ARG A 82 -20.74 -12.47 -10.57
N SER A 83 -21.63 -11.96 -9.71
CA SER A 83 -22.91 -11.37 -10.14
C SER A 83 -22.68 -10.05 -10.90
N GLU A 84 -23.55 -9.77 -11.88
CA GLU A 84 -23.58 -8.52 -12.65
C GLU A 84 -24.44 -7.43 -12.00
N ASP A 85 -25.23 -7.79 -10.98
CA ASP A 85 -26.21 -6.89 -10.36
C ASP A 85 -25.55 -5.86 -9.44
N HIS A 86 -24.35 -6.17 -8.93
CA HIS A 86 -23.63 -5.33 -7.97
C HIS A 86 -22.12 -5.40 -8.16
N LEU A 87 -21.42 -4.40 -7.63
CA LEU A 87 -19.97 -4.38 -7.60
C LEU A 87 -19.43 -4.94 -6.28
N HIS A 88 -18.11 -5.07 -6.21
CA HIS A 88 -17.41 -5.37 -4.95
C HIS A 88 -17.52 -4.22 -3.93
N ALA A 89 -18.57 -3.41 -3.90
CA ALA A 89 -18.86 -2.51 -2.78
C ALA A 89 -20.15 -2.99 -2.09
N ASP A 90 -21.14 -3.37 -2.90
CA ASP A 90 -22.50 -3.73 -2.47
C ASP A 90 -22.75 -5.24 -2.44
N CYS A 91 -21.68 -6.04 -2.46
CA CYS A 91 -21.82 -7.50 -2.47
C CYS A 91 -22.39 -8.03 -1.14
N PRO A 92 -23.54 -8.72 -1.15
CA PRO A 92 -24.17 -9.24 0.07
C PRO A 92 -23.31 -10.30 0.76
N HIS A 93 -22.43 -10.98 0.02
CA HIS A 93 -21.48 -11.95 0.56
C HIS A 93 -20.25 -11.33 1.24
N ARG A 94 -20.18 -9.99 1.38
CA ARG A 94 -19.09 -9.30 2.09
C ARG A 94 -19.02 -9.64 3.57
N HIS A 95 -20.16 -9.96 4.18
CA HIS A 95 -20.30 -10.06 5.63
C HIS A 95 -20.28 -11.50 6.19
N VAL A 96 -20.06 -12.54 5.38
CA VAL A 96 -20.26 -13.94 5.84
C VAL A 96 -18.98 -14.66 6.29
N THR A 97 -17.79 -14.05 6.15
CA THR A 97 -16.53 -14.66 6.65
C THR A 97 -15.90 -13.87 7.78
N SER A 98 -16.72 -13.38 8.71
CA SER A 98 -16.29 -12.91 10.03
C SER A 98 -17.44 -13.15 11.00
N THR A 99 -17.18 -13.97 12.02
CA THR A 99 -17.90 -14.11 13.28
C THR A 99 -19.30 -14.74 13.26
N SER A 100 -19.34 -15.99 13.73
CA SER A 100 -20.31 -16.43 14.73
C SER A 100 -20.50 -15.36 15.82
N ASP A 101 -21.75 -15.18 16.21
CA ASP A 101 -22.23 -14.53 17.45
C ASP A 101 -22.35 -13.00 17.47
N GLY A 102 -23.59 -12.54 17.68
CA GLY A 102 -23.88 -11.44 18.61
C GLY A 102 -23.63 -10.00 18.17
N SER A 103 -24.72 -9.31 17.83
CA SER A 103 -25.08 -8.01 18.42
C SER A 103 -24.21 -6.78 18.13
N ILE A 104 -24.79 -5.81 17.41
CA ILE A 104 -25.18 -4.48 17.93
C ILE A 104 -25.42 -3.54 16.74
N SER A 105 -26.70 -3.27 16.53
CA SER A 105 -27.23 -2.11 15.81
C SER A 105 -26.95 -0.84 16.62
N THR A 106 -26.04 0.01 16.14
CA THR A 106 -25.94 1.40 16.59
C THR A 106 -26.66 2.31 15.61
N GLY A 107 -27.70 2.96 16.12
CA GLY A 107 -28.66 3.74 15.37
C GLY A 107 -28.11 5.05 14.79
N SER A 108 -28.62 5.37 13.61
CA SER A 108 -28.49 6.66 12.96
C SER A 108 -29.53 7.60 13.58
N GLN A 109 -29.10 8.47 14.50
CA GLN A 109 -29.93 9.62 14.89
C GLN A 109 -29.79 10.72 13.86
N SER A 110 -30.91 10.97 13.19
CA SER A 110 -31.21 12.11 12.33
C SER A 110 -30.90 13.42 13.06
N LYS A 111 -30.03 14.24 12.47
CA LYS A 111 -29.83 15.62 12.90
C LYS A 111 -30.73 16.49 12.02
N SER A 112 -31.92 16.82 12.51
CA SER A 112 -32.80 17.82 11.90
C SER A 112 -32.37 19.22 12.35
N GLU A 113 -32.17 20.09 11.37
CA GLU A 113 -31.92 21.52 11.47
C GLU A 113 -32.99 22.24 12.28
N ALA A 114 -32.57 23.23 13.06
CA ALA A 114 -33.43 24.20 13.73
C ALA A 114 -33.46 25.50 12.91
N THR A 115 -34.67 25.99 12.66
CA THR A 115 -34.99 27.41 12.44
C THR A 115 -36.14 27.73 13.38
#